data_AF-A0A2V7NT12-F1
#
_entry.id   AF-A0A2V7NT12-F1
#
_cell.length_a   1.000
_cell.length_b   1.000
_cell.length_c   1.000
_cell.angle_alpha   90.00
_cell.angle_beta   90.00
_cell.angle_gamma   90.00
#
_symmetry.space_group_name_H-M   'P 1'
#
loop_
_entity.id
_entity.type
_entity.pdbx_description
1 polymer ?
#
loop_
_entity_poly.entity_id
_entity_poly.type
_entity_poly.pdbx_seq_one_letter_code
_entity_poly.pdbx_strand_id
1 'polypeptide(L)'
;MTDLLLQHLTADETELWAQGLLPAARELHLAQCPECRGVGDRERKLFRALAQLPRFAPEFGFVERVMAKVQIPKTVEDGPRRSR
;
A
#
# COMPACT_ATOMS: atom_id res chain seq x y z
N MET A 1 23.54 7.36 -17.15
CA MET A 1 22.17 7.59 -16.63
C MET A 1 21.11 7.75 -17.73
N THR A 2 21.48 7.73 -19.02
CA THR A 2 20.56 7.94 -20.15
C THR A 2 19.82 6.67 -20.60
N ASP A 3 20.39 5.50 -20.30
CA ASP A 3 19.92 4.20 -20.81
C ASP A 3 18.54 3.78 -20.25
N LEU A 4 18.24 4.17 -19.00
CA LEU A 4 16.95 3.86 -18.34
C LEU A 4 15.74 4.56 -18.97
N LEU A 5 15.96 5.65 -19.73
CA LEU A 5 14.90 6.37 -20.44
C LEU A 5 14.59 5.78 -21.82
N LEU A 6 15.53 5.00 -22.38
CA LEU A 6 15.37 4.34 -23.67
C LEU A 6 14.68 2.97 -23.54
N GLN A 7 14.71 2.41 -22.34
CA GLN A 7 14.04 1.16 -22.02
C GLN A 7 12.59 1.41 -21.62
N HIS A 8 11.67 0.60 -22.15
CA HIS A 8 10.28 0.60 -21.73
C HIS A 8 10.17 0.28 -20.24
N LEU A 9 9.15 0.84 -19.58
CA LEU A 9 8.85 0.52 -18.19
C LEU A 9 8.49 -0.97 -18.05
N THR A 10 8.99 -1.59 -16.99
CA THR A 10 8.54 -2.93 -16.58
C THR A 10 7.12 -2.88 -16.02
N ALA A 11 6.50 -4.03 -15.82
CA ALA A 11 5.17 -4.11 -15.20
C ALA A 11 5.16 -3.43 -13.81
N ASP A 12 6.10 -3.77 -12.94
CA ASP A 12 6.23 -3.19 -11.60
C ASP A 12 6.37 -1.65 -11.66
N GLU A 13 7.12 -1.13 -12.63
CA GLU A 13 7.29 0.31 -12.79
C GLU A 13 6.02 1.01 -13.28
N THR A 14 5.27 0.38 -14.19
CA THR A 14 3.95 0.89 -14.61
C THR A 14 2.95 0.88 -13.46
N GLU A 15 3.01 -0.12 -12.58
CA GLU A 15 2.18 -0.22 -11.38
C GLU A 15 2.56 0.87 -10.35
N LEU A 16 3.86 1.06 -10.09
CA LEU A 16 4.36 2.13 -9.23
C LEU A 16 3.93 3.50 -9.73
N TRP A 17 3.94 3.74 -11.04
CA TRP A 17 3.46 5.00 -11.60
C TRP A 17 1.96 5.20 -11.40
N ALA A 18 1.18 4.13 -11.60
CA ALA A 18 -0.26 4.17 -11.40
C ALA A 18 -0.64 4.54 -9.97
N GLN A 19 0.16 4.10 -8.99
CA GLN A 19 0.06 4.40 -7.57
C GLN A 19 0.68 5.75 -7.16
N GLY A 20 1.41 6.42 -8.06
CA GLY A 20 2.09 7.69 -7.77
C GLY A 20 3.40 7.55 -6.99
N LEU A 21 4.06 6.40 -7.10
CA LEU A 21 5.28 6.02 -6.38
C LEU A 21 6.51 5.87 -7.30
N LEU A 22 6.36 6.06 -8.62
CA LEU A 22 7.47 5.94 -9.56
C LEU A 22 8.43 7.14 -9.44
N PRO A 23 9.76 6.94 -9.42
CA PRO A 23 10.71 8.04 -9.40
C PRO A 23 10.57 8.95 -10.63
N ALA A 24 10.58 10.27 -10.42
CA ALA A 24 10.36 11.29 -11.45
C ALA A 24 11.24 11.14 -12.71
N ALA A 25 12.49 10.66 -12.54
CA ALA A 25 13.39 10.41 -13.67
C ALA A 25 12.82 9.35 -14.65
N ARG A 26 12.14 8.32 -14.15
CA ARG A 26 11.47 7.30 -14.98
C ARG A 26 10.11 7.79 -15.48
N GLU A 27 9.40 8.64 -14.75
CA GLU A 27 8.12 9.19 -15.20
C GLU A 27 8.24 10.00 -16.50
N LEU A 28 9.38 10.65 -16.74
CA LEU A 28 9.63 11.40 -17.98
C LEU A 28 9.47 10.53 -19.25
N HIS A 29 9.78 9.23 -19.16
CA HIS A 29 9.60 8.29 -20.27
C HIS A 29 8.14 8.23 -20.76
N LEU A 30 7.16 8.35 -19.87
CA LEU A 30 5.74 8.29 -20.21
C LEU A 30 5.25 9.48 -21.05
N ALA A 31 5.99 10.59 -21.06
CA ALA A 31 5.73 11.70 -21.96
C ALA A 31 6.17 11.40 -23.41
N GLN A 32 7.06 10.43 -23.60
CA GLN A 32 7.71 10.13 -24.88
C GLN A 32 7.30 8.77 -25.46
N CYS A 33 6.77 7.85 -24.63
CA CYS A 33 6.39 6.50 -25.05
C CYS A 33 4.87 6.26 -24.91
N PRO A 34 4.10 6.27 -26.01
CA PRO A 34 2.65 6.07 -25.97
C PRO A 34 2.24 4.67 -25.52
N GLU A 35 3.08 3.66 -25.74
CA GLU A 35 2.84 2.29 -25.30
C GLU A 35 2.84 2.19 -23.77
N CYS A 36 3.91 2.64 -23.12
CA CYS A 36 3.99 2.67 -21.66
C CYS A 36 2.91 3.56 -21.05
N ARG A 37 2.57 4.69 -21.70
CA ARG A 37 1.46 5.55 -21.30
C ARG A 37 0.12 4.78 -21.31
N GLY A 38 -0.15 4.02 -22.36
CA GLY A 38 -1.38 3.23 -22.48
C GLY A 38 -1.47 2.07 -21.47
N VAL A 39 -0.35 1.47 -21.07
CA VAL A 39 -0.32 0.49 -19.97
C VAL A 39 -0.57 1.19 -18.63
N GLY A 40 0.16 2.26 -18.33
CA GLY A 40 -0.02 3.02 -17.09
C GLY A 40 -1.44 3.56 -16.90
N ASP A 41 -2.06 4.10 -17.96
CA ASP A 41 -3.43 4.62 -17.87
C ASP A 41 -4.46 3.51 -17.56
N ARG A 42 -4.22 2.27 -18.03
CA ARG A 42 -5.04 1.10 -17.67
C ARG A 42 -4.85 0.71 -16.20
N GLU A 43 -3.61 0.66 -15.73
CA GLU A 43 -3.30 0.40 -14.31
C GLU A 43 -3.93 1.47 -13.39
N ARG A 44 -3.80 2.75 -13.74
CA ARG A 44 -4.40 3.84 -12.95
C ARG A 44 -5.93 3.76 -12.91
N LYS A 45 -6.57 3.33 -14.00
CA LYS A 45 -8.00 3.06 -14.01
C LYS A 45 -8.37 1.91 -13.06
N LEU A 46 -7.58 0.84 -13.03
CA LEU A 46 -7.76 -0.29 -12.13
C LEU A 46 -7.66 0.15 -10.67
N PHE A 47 -6.59 0.85 -10.27
CA PHE A 47 -6.43 1.33 -8.89
C PHE A 47 -7.57 2.26 -8.45
N ARG A 48 -8.07 3.13 -9.35
CA ARG A 48 -9.24 3.96 -9.06
C ARG A 48 -10.51 3.13 -8.83
N ALA A 49 -10.69 2.03 -9.56
CA ALA A 49 -11.83 1.14 -9.34
C ALA A 49 -11.70 0.39 -8.02
N LEU A 50 -10.51 -0.11 -7.69
CA LEU A 50 -10.23 -0.77 -6.41
C LEU A 50 -10.44 0.18 -5.21
N ALA A 51 -10.01 1.44 -5.33
CA ALA A 51 -10.18 2.44 -4.28
C ALA A 51 -11.65 2.82 -4.02
N GLN A 52 -12.55 2.57 -4.97
CA GLN A 52 -13.99 2.79 -4.82
C GLN A 52 -14.72 1.62 -4.15
N LEU A 53 -14.05 0.48 -3.96
CA LEU A 53 -14.66 -0.65 -3.30
C LEU A 53 -15.03 -0.28 -1.85
N PRO A 54 -16.22 -0.70 -1.37
CA PRO A 54 -16.59 -0.52 0.02
C PRO A 54 -15.50 -1.08 0.93
N ARG A 55 -15.10 -0.29 1.93
CA ARG A 55 -14.26 -0.81 3.00
C ARG A 55 -15.08 -1.82 3.78
N PHE A 56 -14.67 -3.08 3.75
CA PHE A 56 -15.23 -4.10 4.63
C PHE A 56 -14.82 -3.75 6.06
N ALA A 57 -15.77 -3.25 6.84
CA ALA A 57 -15.64 -3.11 8.27
C ALA A 57 -16.27 -4.35 8.93
N PRO A 58 -15.68 -4.89 10.00
CA PRO A 58 -16.34 -5.92 10.79
C PRO A 58 -17.67 -5.39 11.36
N GLU A 59 -18.63 -6.29 11.56
CA GLU A 59 -19.89 -5.95 12.21
C GLU A 59 -19.69 -5.40 13.63
N PHE A 60 -20.69 -4.68 14.12
CA PHE A 60 -20.75 -4.24 15.51
C PHE A 60 -20.51 -5.42 16.47
N GLY A 61 -19.76 -5.17 17.56
CA GLY A 61 -19.40 -6.20 18.53
C GLY A 61 -18.21 -7.08 18.13
N PHE A 62 -17.58 -6.86 16.96
CA PHE A 62 -16.46 -7.70 16.52
C PHE A 62 -15.28 -7.66 17.48
N VAL A 63 -14.91 -6.47 17.97
CA VAL A 63 -13.78 -6.29 18.89
C VAL A 63 -14.01 -7.08 20.17
N GLU A 64 -15.21 -7.00 20.73
CA GLU A 64 -15.62 -7.69 21.95
C GLU A 64 -15.57 -9.21 21.76
N ARG A 65 -16.09 -9.72 20.63
CA ARG A 65 -16.03 -11.16 20.31
C ARG A 65 -14.61 -11.68 20.12
N VAL A 66 -13.72 -10.86 19.54
CA VAL A 66 -12.30 -11.18 19.40
C VAL A 66 -11.64 -11.20 20.78
N MET A 67 -11.78 -10.12 21.55
CA MET A 67 -11.12 -9.97 22.85
C MET A 67 -11.58 -11.00 23.87
N ALA A 68 -12.83 -11.47 23.80
CA ALA A 68 -13.31 -12.58 24.63
C ALA A 68 -12.54 -13.90 24.42
N LYS A 69 -11.86 -14.07 23.28
CA LYS A 69 -11.06 -15.26 22.94
C LYS A 69 -9.56 -15.06 23.10
N VAL A 70 -9.10 -13.82 23.21
CA VAL A 70 -7.68 -13.52 23.38
C VAL A 70 -7.27 -13.86 24.82
N GLN A 71 -6.38 -14.84 24.97
CA GLN A 71 -5.74 -15.11 26.24
C GLN A 71 -4.66 -14.05 26.48
N ILE A 72 -4.94 -13.08 27.34
CA ILE A 72 -3.95 -12.07 27.73
C ILE A 72 -3.13 -12.66 28.88
N PRO A 73 -1.80 -12.89 28.70
CA PRO A 73 -0.96 -13.28 29.81
C PRO A 73 -1.03 -12.21 30.89
N LYS A 74 -1.26 -12.62 32.14
CA LYS A 74 -1.15 -11.68 33.26
C LYS A 74 0.29 -11.17 33.29
N THR A 75 0.48 -9.89 33.01
CA THR A 75 1.73 -9.23 33.39
C THR A 75 1.90 -9.47 34.88
N VAL A 76 3.00 -10.11 35.26
CA VAL A 76 3.40 -10.27 36.65
C VAL A 76 3.55 -8.84 37.17
N GLU A 77 2.62 -8.41 38.03
CA GLU A 77 2.69 -7.05 38.57
C GLU A 77 4.02 -6.83 39.29
N ASP A 78 4.58 -5.66 38.99
CA ASP A 78 5.80 -5.07 39.52
C ASP A 78 5.82 -5.22 41.06
N GLY A 79 6.86 -5.87 41.57
CA GLY A 79 7.07 -6.07 43.01
C GLY A 79 7.08 -4.73 43.77
N PRO A 80 6.88 -4.75 45.11
CA PRO A 80 6.61 -3.55 45.88
C PRO A 80 7.71 -2.50 45.64
N ARG A 81 7.32 -1.31 45.13
CA ARG A 81 8.19 -0.13 45.12
C ARG A 81 8.62 0.14 46.54
N ARG A 82 9.84 -0.29 46.89
CA ARG A 82 10.47 -0.05 48.18
C ARG A 82 10.61 1.47 48.35
N SER A 83 9.69 2.05 49.11
CA SER A 83 9.76 3.44 49.55
C SER A 83 11.01 3.57 50.42
N ARG A 84 11.95 4.43 49.99
CA ARG A 84 13.14 4.80 50.77
C ARG A 84 12.92 6.17 51.39
#